data_AF-A0A855Y827-F1
#
_entry.id   AF-A0A855Y827-F1
#
_cell.length_a   1.000
_cell.length_b   1.000
_cell.length_c   1.000
_cell.angle_alpha   90.00
_cell.angle_beta   90.00
_cell.angle_gamma   90.00
#
_symmetry.space_group_name_H-M   'P 1'
#
loop_
_entity.id
_entity.type
_entity.pdbx_description
1 polymer ?
#
loop_
_entity_poly.entity_id
_entity_poly.type
_entity_poly.pdbx_seq_one_letter_code
_entity_poly.pdbx_strand_id
1 'polypeptide(L)'
;MRIVKSIPANIEQLLNRYEENGHLTMQASLMGKQSVVYRLQEYCLKVYTPRGKVDGELECEALLSLQNNPHVPELYAYASGNFVLTEWIEGFNLREYRATYGHIPHNLIYDMFSTELQQIQAGYRDWDVLRYENLLWTATGEVKRTDFWLCEPVSCMRLRERVQHNIIRKIERIYSGDETDLEEVVHYFDRHGLTTTEVQEALVHFRSHTPRMALAQ
;
A
#
# COMPACT_ATOMS: atom_id res chain seq x y z
N MET A 1 -17.94 -16.46 3.16
CA MET A 1 -17.77 -14.99 3.06
C MET A 1 -18.15 -14.27 4.35
N ARG A 2 -17.53 -13.11 4.63
CA ARG A 2 -17.93 -12.12 5.64
C ARG A 2 -18.10 -10.76 4.97
N ILE A 3 -19.18 -10.05 5.29
CA ILE A 3 -19.45 -8.68 4.82
C ILE A 3 -19.16 -7.72 5.98
N VAL A 4 -18.28 -6.75 5.76
CA VAL A 4 -17.80 -5.77 6.74
C VAL A 4 -18.54 -4.44 6.60
N LYS A 5 -18.83 -4.02 5.36
CA LYS A 5 -19.63 -2.83 5.04
C LYS A 5 -20.73 -3.21 4.04
N SER A 6 -21.80 -2.40 4.00
CA SER A 6 -22.90 -2.62 3.06
C SER A 6 -22.37 -2.63 1.62
N ILE A 7 -22.83 -3.62 0.84
CA ILE A 7 -22.52 -3.76 -0.58
C ILE A 7 -23.81 -3.91 -1.39
N PRO A 8 -23.81 -3.50 -2.67
CA PRO A 8 -24.92 -3.74 -3.58
C PRO A 8 -25.28 -5.22 -3.70
N ALA A 9 -26.58 -5.53 -3.74
CA ALA A 9 -27.08 -6.91 -3.80
C ALA A 9 -26.54 -7.71 -5.01
N ASN A 10 -26.29 -7.05 -6.14
CA ASN A 10 -25.69 -7.68 -7.31
C ASN A 10 -24.23 -8.10 -7.09
N ILE A 11 -23.47 -7.36 -6.28
CA ILE A 11 -22.09 -7.73 -5.90
C ILE A 11 -22.13 -8.89 -4.91
N GLU A 12 -23.01 -8.85 -3.91
CA GLU A 12 -23.18 -9.96 -2.97
C GLU A 12 -23.56 -11.26 -3.69
N GLN A 13 -24.52 -11.21 -4.63
CA GLN A 13 -24.89 -12.35 -5.46
C GLN A 13 -23.74 -12.86 -6.34
N LEU A 14 -22.86 -11.97 -6.80
CA LEU A 14 -21.67 -12.35 -7.56
C LEU A 14 -20.67 -13.09 -6.66
N LEU A 15 -20.41 -12.58 -5.45
CA LEU A 15 -19.51 -13.22 -4.49
C LEU A 15 -20.02 -14.58 -4.03
N ASN A 16 -21.32 -14.71 -3.75
CA ASN A 16 -21.94 -15.99 -3.38
C ASN A 16 -21.78 -17.03 -4.50
N ARG A 17 -22.07 -16.65 -5.75
CA ARG A 17 -21.86 -17.55 -6.91
C ARG A 17 -20.40 -17.92 -7.10
N TYR A 18 -19.47 -17.01 -6.81
CA TYR A 18 -18.04 -17.30 -6.85
C TYR A 18 -17.64 -18.30 -5.76
N GLU A 19 -18.12 -18.17 -4.52
CA GLU A 19 -17.84 -19.16 -3.47
C GLU A 19 -18.39 -20.55 -3.81
N GLU A 20 -19.54 -20.63 -4.47
CA GLU A 20 -20.16 -21.91 -4.87
C GLU A 20 -19.44 -22.57 -6.05
N ASN A 21 -19.06 -21.79 -7.07
CA ASN A 21 -18.63 -22.32 -8.35
C ASN A 21 -17.13 -22.14 -8.64
N GLY A 22 -16.42 -21.32 -7.87
CA GLY A 22 -14.98 -21.04 -8.01
C GLY A 22 -14.59 -20.28 -9.28
N HIS A 23 -15.55 -19.69 -10.00
CA HIS A 23 -15.32 -19.08 -11.32
C HIS A 23 -15.99 -17.72 -11.43
N LEU A 24 -15.30 -16.77 -12.07
CA LEU A 24 -15.82 -15.45 -12.45
C LEU A 24 -15.80 -15.32 -13.98
N THR A 25 -16.91 -14.91 -14.57
CA THR A 25 -17.04 -14.64 -16.00
C THR A 25 -16.87 -13.15 -16.28
N MET A 26 -15.69 -12.62 -15.96
CA MET A 26 -15.38 -11.20 -16.08
C MET A 26 -13.97 -11.00 -16.63
N GLN A 27 -13.74 -9.85 -17.28
CA GLN A 27 -12.39 -9.49 -17.70
C GLN A 27 -11.58 -9.04 -16.48
N ALA A 28 -10.42 -9.66 -16.28
CA ALA A 28 -9.49 -9.27 -15.24
C ALA A 28 -8.85 -7.91 -15.56
N SER A 29 -8.70 -7.07 -14.53
CA SER A 29 -7.93 -5.82 -14.59
C SER A 29 -6.43 -6.10 -14.43
N LEU A 30 -6.06 -7.06 -13.57
CA LEU A 30 -4.69 -7.51 -13.38
C LEU A 30 -4.66 -9.02 -13.17
N MET A 31 -3.73 -9.71 -13.84
CA MET A 31 -3.51 -11.15 -13.69
C MET A 31 -2.13 -11.39 -13.11
N GLY A 32 -2.08 -11.79 -11.84
CA GLY A 32 -0.87 -12.20 -11.14
C GLY A 32 -0.76 -13.70 -10.99
N LYS A 33 0.40 -14.18 -10.50
CA LYS A 33 0.62 -15.60 -10.18
C LYS A 33 -0.14 -16.05 -8.93
N GLN A 34 -0.27 -15.16 -7.95
CA GLN A 34 -0.91 -15.43 -6.66
C GLN A 34 -2.37 -14.99 -6.63
N SER A 35 -2.74 -13.97 -7.39
CA SER A 35 -4.10 -13.42 -7.40
C SER A 35 -4.50 -12.84 -8.76
N VAL A 36 -5.80 -12.66 -8.95
CA VAL A 36 -6.40 -11.97 -10.08
C VAL A 36 -7.27 -10.84 -9.55
N VAL A 37 -7.09 -9.63 -10.07
CA VAL A 37 -7.83 -8.43 -9.66
C VAL A 37 -8.87 -8.09 -10.71
N TYR A 38 -10.08 -7.82 -10.27
CA TYR A 38 -11.21 -7.38 -11.08
C TYR A 38 -11.73 -6.04 -10.56
N ARG A 39 -11.99 -5.12 -11.47
CA ARG A 39 -12.74 -3.91 -11.17
C ARG A 39 -14.24 -4.16 -11.32
N LEU A 40 -15.00 -3.85 -10.26
CA LEU A 40 -16.45 -3.89 -10.22
C LEU A 40 -16.97 -2.48 -9.90
N GLN A 41 -17.12 -1.62 -10.91
CA GLN A 41 -17.46 -0.20 -10.71
C GLN A 41 -16.45 0.52 -9.79
N GLU A 42 -16.85 0.82 -8.54
CA GLU A 42 -16.07 1.46 -7.48
C GLU A 42 -15.39 0.47 -6.53
N TYR A 43 -15.51 -0.84 -6.80
CA TYR A 43 -14.94 -1.89 -5.99
C TYR A 43 -13.78 -2.60 -6.69
N CYS A 44 -12.80 -3.01 -5.90
CA CYS A 44 -11.69 -3.87 -6.29
C CYS A 44 -11.92 -5.27 -5.70
N LEU A 45 -12.14 -6.26 -6.55
CA LEU A 45 -12.22 -7.66 -6.16
C LEU A 45 -10.89 -8.35 -6.47
N LYS A 46 -10.10 -8.67 -5.45
CA LYS A 46 -8.88 -9.47 -5.57
C LYS A 46 -9.19 -10.90 -5.15
N VAL A 47 -9.04 -11.81 -6.11
CA VAL A 47 -9.28 -13.25 -5.94
C VAL A 47 -7.95 -13.98 -5.87
N TYR A 48 -7.73 -14.77 -4.83
CA TYR A 48 -6.50 -15.52 -4.66
C TYR A 48 -6.58 -16.87 -5.38
N THR A 49 -5.50 -17.22 -6.06
CA THR A 49 -5.29 -18.55 -6.64
C THR A 49 -4.96 -19.54 -5.53
N PRO A 50 -5.00 -20.87 -5.79
CA PRO A 50 -4.53 -21.86 -4.82
C PRO A 50 -3.11 -21.62 -4.30
N ARG A 51 -2.24 -20.97 -5.10
CA ARG A 51 -0.87 -20.61 -4.71
C ARG A 51 -0.81 -19.39 -3.80
N GLY A 52 -1.73 -18.43 -3.96
CA GLY A 52 -1.81 -17.21 -3.16
C GLY A 52 -2.74 -17.30 -1.97
N LYS A 53 -3.21 -18.51 -1.61
CA LYS A 53 -4.17 -18.68 -0.52
C LYS A 53 -3.64 -18.15 0.81
N VAL A 54 -2.40 -18.49 1.17
CA VAL A 54 -1.77 -18.04 2.42
C VAL A 54 -1.58 -16.52 2.40
N ASP A 55 -1.08 -15.97 1.29
CA ASP A 55 -0.95 -14.53 1.08
C ASP A 55 -2.28 -13.81 1.28
N GLY A 56 -3.37 -14.39 0.78
CA GLY A 56 -4.71 -13.87 0.95
C GLY A 56 -5.27 -13.98 2.37
N GLU A 57 -4.85 -14.97 3.16
CA GLU A 57 -5.19 -15.06 4.60
C GLU A 57 -4.51 -13.91 5.37
N LEU A 58 -3.22 -13.68 5.12
CA LEU A 58 -2.44 -12.60 5.73
C LEU A 58 -2.97 -11.21 5.33
N GLU A 59 -3.22 -11.00 4.04
CA GLU A 59 -3.76 -9.74 3.51
C GLU A 59 -5.14 -9.43 4.09
N CYS A 60 -6.02 -10.43 4.25
CA CYS A 60 -7.32 -10.25 4.91
C CYS A 60 -7.16 -9.75 6.35
N GLU A 61 -6.25 -10.34 7.12
CA GLU A 61 -6.01 -10.00 8.52
C GLU A 61 -5.44 -8.58 8.67
N ALA A 62 -4.46 -8.22 7.82
CA ALA A 62 -3.89 -6.89 7.78
C ALA A 62 -4.93 -5.83 7.37
N LEU A 63 -5.67 -6.04 6.27
CA LEU A 63 -6.70 -5.11 5.82
C LEU A 63 -7.77 -4.88 6.89
N LEU A 64 -8.22 -5.94 7.56
CA LEU A 64 -9.24 -5.85 8.60
C LEU A 64 -8.76 -4.98 9.78
N SER A 65 -7.53 -5.17 10.24
CA SER A 65 -6.98 -4.43 11.37
C SER A 65 -6.63 -2.98 11.06
N LEU A 66 -6.32 -2.67 9.80
CA LEU A 66 -5.86 -1.36 9.39
C LEU A 66 -6.96 -0.41 8.91
N GLN A 67 -8.24 -0.78 8.98
CA GLN A 67 -9.37 -0.01 8.44
C GLN A 67 -9.53 1.43 8.98
N ASN A 68 -8.91 1.77 10.11
CA ASN A 68 -8.92 3.15 10.63
C ASN A 68 -7.82 4.04 10.04
N ASN A 69 -6.98 3.50 9.14
CA ASN A 69 -5.89 4.24 8.53
C ASN A 69 -6.29 4.77 7.14
N PRO A 70 -6.12 6.08 6.87
CA PRO A 70 -6.62 6.70 5.64
C PRO A 70 -5.92 6.18 4.37
N HIS A 71 -4.67 5.74 4.50
CA HIS A 71 -3.88 5.19 3.40
C HIS A 71 -4.28 3.75 3.04
N VAL A 72 -5.16 3.10 3.80
CA VAL A 72 -5.60 1.72 3.52
C VAL A 72 -6.93 1.74 2.78
N PRO A 73 -7.11 0.89 1.76
CA PRO A 73 -8.37 0.70 1.09
C PRO A 73 -9.48 0.28 2.06
N GLU A 74 -10.63 0.94 1.98
CA GLU A 74 -11.84 0.46 2.63
C GLU A 74 -12.13 -1.01 2.26
N LEU A 75 -12.34 -1.85 3.26
CA LEU A 75 -12.70 -3.26 3.12
C LEU A 75 -14.22 -3.43 3.22
N TYR A 76 -14.82 -3.99 2.19
CA TYR A 76 -16.27 -4.22 2.13
C TYR A 76 -16.66 -5.65 2.46
N ALA A 77 -15.94 -6.63 1.92
CA ALA A 77 -16.20 -8.04 2.15
C ALA A 77 -14.93 -8.88 1.94
N TYR A 78 -14.88 -10.07 2.53
CA TYR A 78 -13.78 -10.99 2.31
C TYR A 78 -14.18 -12.45 2.57
N ALA A 79 -13.41 -13.37 2.00
CA ALA A 79 -13.34 -14.75 2.42
C ALA A 79 -11.86 -15.11 2.52
N SER A 80 -11.39 -15.39 3.75
CA SER A 80 -9.96 -15.58 4.06
C SER A 80 -9.29 -16.55 3.09
N GLY A 81 -8.21 -16.11 2.44
CA GLY A 81 -7.47 -16.91 1.45
C GLY A 81 -8.17 -17.15 0.11
N ASN A 82 -9.40 -16.65 -0.07
CA ASN A 82 -10.18 -16.80 -1.31
C ASN A 82 -10.34 -15.46 -2.04
N PHE A 83 -10.81 -14.42 -1.35
CA PHE A 83 -10.91 -13.08 -1.94
C PHE A 83 -10.96 -11.97 -0.89
N VAL A 84 -10.63 -10.76 -1.32
CA VAL A 84 -10.97 -9.49 -0.66
C VAL A 84 -11.71 -8.58 -1.64
N LEU A 85 -12.70 -7.86 -1.14
CA LEU A 85 -13.42 -6.80 -1.85
C LEU A 85 -13.12 -5.48 -1.14
N THR A 86 -12.36 -4.61 -1.78
CA THR A 86 -11.98 -3.29 -1.25
C THR A 86 -12.52 -2.17 -2.13
N GLU A 87 -12.31 -0.92 -1.73
CA GLU A 87 -12.46 0.22 -2.64
C GLU A 87 -11.52 0.07 -3.86
N TRP A 88 -12.01 0.46 -5.03
CA TRP A 88 -11.19 0.68 -6.20
C TRP A 88 -10.53 2.06 -6.10
N ILE A 89 -9.20 2.08 -5.99
CA ILE A 89 -8.46 3.33 -5.95
C ILE A 89 -8.28 3.86 -7.37
N GLU A 90 -8.91 5.00 -7.66
CA GLU A 90 -8.62 5.77 -8.88
C GLU A 90 -7.34 6.58 -8.68
N GLY A 91 -6.21 5.89 -8.83
CA GLY A 91 -4.89 6.48 -8.73
C GLY A 91 -3.88 5.77 -9.62
N PHE A 92 -2.74 6.43 -9.82
CA PHE A 92 -1.64 5.88 -10.60
C PHE A 92 -0.58 5.30 -9.67
N ASN A 93 -0.05 4.13 -10.01
CA ASN A 93 1.23 3.70 -9.44
C ASN A 93 2.38 4.58 -9.99
N LEU A 94 3.59 4.44 -9.44
CA LEU A 94 4.71 5.31 -9.82
C LEU A 94 4.99 5.30 -11.33
N ARG A 95 4.92 4.13 -11.96
CA ARG A 95 5.17 3.96 -13.39
C ARG A 95 4.12 4.68 -14.22
N GLU A 96 2.84 4.50 -13.89
CA GLU A 96 1.72 5.15 -14.57
C GLU A 96 1.74 6.67 -14.36
N TYR A 97 2.08 7.12 -13.15
CA TYR A 97 2.19 8.53 -12.81
C TYR A 97 3.27 9.19 -13.67
N ARG A 98 4.45 8.57 -13.75
CA ARG A 98 5.57 9.02 -14.59
C ARG A 98 5.22 9.05 -16.07
N ALA A 99 4.55 8.01 -16.56
CA ALA A 99 4.13 7.95 -17.96
C ALA A 99 3.08 9.03 -18.31
N THR A 100 2.22 9.38 -17.36
CA THR A 100 1.13 10.34 -17.56
C THR A 100 1.60 11.78 -17.44
N TYR A 101 2.40 12.10 -16.42
CA TYR A 101 2.81 13.47 -16.10
C TYR A 101 4.24 13.83 -16.54
N GLY A 102 5.05 12.84 -16.95
CA GLY A 102 6.44 13.06 -17.36
C GLY A 102 7.42 13.28 -16.21
N HIS A 103 6.98 13.15 -14.96
CA HIS A 103 7.78 13.27 -13.74
C HIS A 103 7.24 12.33 -12.66
N ILE A 104 8.00 12.13 -11.58
CA ILE A 104 7.54 11.36 -10.41
C ILE A 104 6.71 12.26 -9.45
N PRO A 105 5.93 11.69 -8.51
CA PRO A 105 5.25 12.46 -7.47
C PRO A 105 6.27 13.23 -6.62
N HIS A 106 6.11 14.55 -6.47
CA HIS A 106 7.03 15.36 -5.65
C HIS A 106 7.04 14.93 -4.17
N ASN A 107 5.92 14.39 -3.69
CA ASN A 107 5.78 13.89 -2.33
C ASN A 107 6.18 12.42 -2.16
N LEU A 108 6.76 11.75 -3.17
CA LEU A 108 7.07 10.31 -3.15
C LEU A 108 7.70 9.84 -1.82
N ILE A 109 8.76 10.52 -1.37
CA ILE A 109 9.49 10.15 -0.14
C ILE A 109 8.65 10.42 1.11
N TYR A 110 7.90 11.53 1.14
CA TYR A 110 6.98 11.87 2.22
C TYR A 110 5.87 10.81 2.34
N ASP A 111 5.25 10.47 1.22
CA ASP A 111 4.15 9.52 1.14
C ASP A 111 4.59 8.11 1.54
N MET A 112 5.77 7.69 1.10
CA MET A 112 6.38 6.42 1.49
C MET A 112 6.57 6.33 3.01
N PHE A 113 7.22 7.32 3.63
CA PHE A 113 7.49 7.30 5.05
C PHE A 113 6.26 7.53 5.92
N SER A 114 5.37 8.44 5.52
CA SER A 114 4.17 8.77 6.30
C SER A 114 3.22 7.58 6.40
N THR A 115 3.01 6.88 5.29
CA THR A 115 2.19 5.67 5.27
C THR A 115 2.85 4.50 6.02
N GLU A 116 4.17 4.32 5.90
CA GLU A 116 4.92 3.30 6.67
C GLU A 116 4.83 3.55 8.19
N LEU A 117 4.99 4.80 8.63
CA LEU A 117 4.83 5.17 10.03
C LEU A 117 3.41 4.92 10.54
N GLN A 118 2.38 5.27 9.75
CA GLN A 118 0.98 5.01 10.12
C GLN A 118 0.72 3.51 10.28
N GLN A 119 1.24 2.66 9.38
CA GLN A 119 1.14 1.20 9.52
C GLN A 119 1.82 0.70 10.81
N ILE A 120 3.04 1.16 11.10
CA ILE A 120 3.76 0.78 12.33
C ILE A 120 3.00 1.24 13.58
N GLN A 121 2.43 2.43 13.57
CA GLN A 121 1.60 2.96 14.65
C GLN A 121 0.28 2.19 14.81
N ALA A 122 -0.22 1.58 13.76
CA ALA A 122 -1.34 0.65 13.83
C ALA A 122 -0.93 -0.76 14.27
N GLY A 123 0.37 -1.01 14.49
CA GLY A 123 0.90 -2.29 14.97
C GLY A 123 1.28 -3.26 13.86
N TYR A 124 1.44 -2.78 12.63
CA TYR A 124 1.80 -3.61 11.47
C TYR A 124 3.11 -3.16 10.84
N ARG A 125 3.84 -4.10 10.26
CA ARG A 125 5.04 -3.82 9.48
C ARG A 125 4.90 -4.44 8.11
N ASP A 126 5.13 -3.61 7.10
CA ASP A 126 5.25 -4.06 5.72
C ASP A 126 6.69 -4.53 5.47
N TRP A 127 6.82 -5.79 5.04
CA TRP A 127 8.10 -6.39 4.67
C TRP A 127 8.40 -6.30 3.18
N ASP A 128 7.51 -5.70 2.39
CA ASP A 128 7.79 -5.49 0.98
C ASP A 128 9.00 -4.56 0.80
N VAL A 129 9.97 -5.06 0.05
CA VAL A 129 11.18 -4.32 -0.29
C VAL A 129 10.84 -3.20 -1.28
N LEU A 130 9.83 -3.37 -2.12
CA LEU A 130 9.39 -2.41 -3.14
C LEU A 130 8.30 -1.47 -2.62
N ARG A 131 8.58 -0.81 -1.49
CA ARG A 131 7.67 0.07 -0.73
C ARG A 131 6.88 1.08 -1.56
N TYR A 132 7.43 1.60 -2.66
CA TYR A 132 6.76 2.61 -3.48
C TYR A 132 5.90 2.02 -4.60
N GLU A 133 6.09 0.75 -4.99
CA GLU A 133 5.31 0.12 -6.06
C GLU A 133 3.86 -0.11 -5.64
N ASN A 134 3.65 -0.27 -4.33
CA ASN A 134 2.35 -0.44 -3.71
C ASN A 134 1.66 0.89 -3.36
N LEU A 135 2.20 2.04 -3.78
CA LEU A 135 1.56 3.35 -3.61
C LEU A 135 0.80 3.74 -4.87
N LEU A 136 -0.44 4.18 -4.67
CA LEU A 136 -1.29 4.77 -5.69
C LEU A 136 -1.55 6.23 -5.35
N TRP A 137 -1.22 7.14 -6.26
CA TRP A 137 -1.49 8.57 -6.15
C TRP A 137 -2.76 8.93 -6.90
N THR A 138 -3.74 9.43 -6.16
CA THR A 138 -5.04 9.84 -6.69
C THR A 138 -4.98 11.23 -7.31
N ALA A 139 -5.99 11.58 -8.14
CA ALA A 139 -6.10 12.91 -8.72
C ALA A 139 -6.31 14.03 -7.67
N THR A 140 -6.81 13.69 -6.49
CA THR A 140 -7.01 14.64 -5.36
C THR A 140 -5.73 14.87 -4.56
N GLY A 141 -4.64 14.14 -4.86
CA GLY A 141 -3.36 14.23 -4.16
C GLY A 141 -3.26 13.31 -2.94
N GLU A 142 -4.27 12.48 -2.67
CA GLU A 142 -4.19 11.43 -1.65
C GLU A 142 -3.34 10.26 -2.14
N VAL A 143 -2.64 9.61 -1.19
CA VAL A 143 -1.90 8.37 -1.43
C VAL A 143 -2.55 7.19 -0.71
N LYS A 144 -2.70 6.09 -1.42
CA LYS A 144 -3.23 4.83 -0.89
C LYS A 144 -2.21 3.72 -1.09
N ARG A 145 -2.13 2.80 -0.13
CA ARG A 145 -1.35 1.57 -0.22
C ARG A 145 -2.20 0.44 -0.77
N THR A 146 -1.60 -0.45 -1.54
CA THR A 146 -2.20 -1.70 -2.00
C THR A 146 -1.30 -2.88 -1.61
N ASP A 147 -1.80 -4.10 -1.77
CA ASP A 147 -1.03 -5.34 -1.60
C ASP A 147 -0.46 -5.55 -0.18
N PHE A 148 -1.30 -6.03 0.74
CA PHE A 148 -0.96 -6.14 2.17
C PHE A 148 -0.54 -7.56 2.61
N TRP A 149 -0.25 -8.48 1.69
CA TRP A 149 0.07 -9.87 2.05
C TRP A 149 1.39 -10.04 2.81
N LEU A 150 2.34 -9.09 2.69
CA LEU A 150 3.56 -9.00 3.49
C LEU A 150 3.42 -8.06 4.71
N CYS A 151 2.21 -7.60 5.01
CA CYS A 151 1.94 -6.70 6.11
C CYS A 151 1.64 -7.52 7.38
N GLU A 152 2.64 -7.68 8.23
CA GLU A 152 2.56 -8.58 9.38
C GLU A 152 2.37 -7.83 10.71
N PRO A 153 1.63 -8.41 11.67
CA PRO A 153 1.46 -7.81 12.99
C PRO A 153 2.77 -7.82 13.79
N VAL A 154 3.09 -6.68 14.39
CA VAL A 154 4.20 -6.53 15.35
C VAL A 154 3.67 -6.77 16.76
N SER A 155 3.66 -8.03 17.17
CA SER A 155 3.05 -8.49 18.44
C SER A 155 3.67 -7.89 19.71
N CYS A 156 4.91 -7.41 19.65
CA CYS A 156 5.62 -6.85 20.80
C CYS A 156 5.64 -5.31 20.75
N MET A 157 5.03 -4.66 21.74
CA MET A 157 5.00 -3.19 21.86
C MET A 157 6.41 -2.57 21.84
N ARG A 158 7.36 -3.15 22.58
CA ARG A 158 8.76 -2.70 22.59
C ARG A 158 9.43 -2.82 21.22
N LEU A 159 9.09 -3.86 20.45
CA LEU A 159 9.61 -4.01 19.09
C LEU A 159 9.00 -2.96 18.16
N ARG A 160 7.69 -2.74 18.25
CA ARG A 160 6.97 -1.70 17.50
C ARG A 160 7.56 -0.32 17.74
N GLU A 161 7.73 0.08 19.00
CA GLU A 161 8.36 1.36 19.37
C GLU A 161 9.77 1.48 18.80
N ARG A 162 10.57 0.41 18.87
CA ARG A 162 11.92 0.40 18.30
C ARG A 162 11.90 0.56 16.78
N VAL A 163 11.00 -0.13 16.08
CA VAL A 163 10.86 -0.02 14.63
C VAL A 163 10.42 1.39 14.25
N GLN A 164 9.41 1.94 14.92
CA GLN A 164 8.95 3.32 14.73
C GLN A 164 10.10 4.31 14.94
N HIS A 165 10.83 4.19 16.06
CA HIS A 165 11.96 5.07 16.38
C HIS A 165 13.08 5.01 15.35
N ASN A 166 13.35 3.83 14.77
CA ASN A 166 14.35 3.70 13.71
C ASN A 166 13.95 4.47 12.45
N ILE A 167 12.68 4.38 12.03
CA ILE A 167 12.16 5.13 10.87
C ILE A 167 12.18 6.63 11.16
N ILE A 168 11.70 7.05 12.33
CA ILE A 168 11.74 8.44 12.78
C ILE A 168 13.16 9.00 12.76
N ARG A 169 14.13 8.25 13.32
CA ARG A 169 15.54 8.66 13.32
C ARG A 169 16.10 8.79 11.91
N LYS A 170 15.76 7.88 11.01
CA LYS A 170 16.16 7.94 9.60
C LYS A 170 15.61 9.20 8.92
N ILE A 171 14.33 9.50 9.13
CA ILE A 171 13.68 10.71 8.62
C ILE A 171 14.40 11.98 9.10
N GLU A 172 14.69 12.08 10.41
CA GLU A 172 15.41 13.24 10.96
C GLU A 172 16.81 13.40 10.39
N ARG A 173 17.53 12.29 10.18
CA ARG A 173 18.85 12.30 9.56
C ARG A 173 18.82 12.77 8.11
N ILE A 174 17.81 12.35 7.34
CA ILE A 174 17.57 12.85 5.99
C ILE A 174 17.28 14.36 6.01
N TYR A 175 16.45 14.85 6.95
CA TYR A 175 16.21 16.28 7.11
C TYR A 175 17.49 17.06 7.44
N SER A 176 18.34 16.53 8.32
CA SER A 176 19.62 17.17 8.68
C SER A 176 20.68 17.08 7.57
N GLY A 177 20.45 16.28 6.53
CA GLY A 177 21.41 16.07 5.44
C GLY A 177 22.53 15.10 5.78
N ASP A 178 22.27 14.09 6.61
CA ASP A 178 23.21 13.00 6.88
C ASP A 178 23.49 12.22 5.59
N GLU A 179 24.75 12.16 5.17
CA GLU A 179 25.14 11.56 3.89
C GLU A 179 24.83 10.07 3.81
N THR A 180 24.91 9.33 4.93
CA THR A 180 24.72 7.87 4.92
C THR A 180 23.27 7.51 4.63
N ASP A 181 22.32 8.14 5.32
CA ASP A 181 20.89 7.88 5.12
C ASP A 181 20.39 8.44 3.76
N LEU A 182 21.01 9.52 3.26
CA LEU A 182 20.74 10.03 1.91
C LEU A 182 21.20 9.06 0.82
N GLU A 183 22.42 8.55 0.91
CA GLU A 183 22.95 7.56 -0.03
C GLU A 183 22.11 6.28 -0.03
N GLU A 184 21.65 5.82 1.14
CA GLU A 184 20.77 4.65 1.22
C GLU A 184 19.45 4.86 0.46
N VAL A 185 18.84 6.04 0.57
CA VAL A 185 17.61 6.38 -0.16
C VAL A 185 17.86 6.49 -1.66
N VAL A 186 18.98 7.10 -2.07
CA VAL A 186 19.37 7.18 -3.50
C VAL A 186 19.58 5.77 -4.07
N HIS A 187 20.39 4.95 -3.41
CA HIS A 187 20.65 3.57 -3.83
C HIS A 187 19.40 2.69 -3.81
N TYR A 188 18.44 2.98 -2.94
CA TYR A 188 17.14 2.33 -2.96
C TYR A 188 16.41 2.62 -4.27
N PHE A 189 16.17 3.90 -4.59
CA PHE A 189 15.41 4.28 -5.79
C PHE A 189 16.14 3.99 -7.11
N ASP A 190 17.47 4.11 -7.15
CA ASP A 190 18.28 3.80 -8.34
C ASP A 190 18.18 2.32 -8.73
N ARG A 191 18.21 1.39 -7.74
CA ARG A 191 18.00 -0.05 -7.97
C ARG A 191 16.60 -0.39 -8.48
N HIS A 192 15.73 0.59 -8.45
CA HIS A 192 14.29 0.50 -8.64
C HIS A 192 13.82 1.34 -9.83
N GLY A 193 14.76 1.78 -10.68
CA GLY A 193 14.47 2.32 -12.01
C GLY A 193 14.14 3.81 -12.04
N LEU A 194 14.30 4.52 -10.93
CA LEU A 194 14.31 5.98 -10.92
C LEU A 194 15.69 6.48 -11.34
N THR A 195 15.70 7.65 -11.97
CA THR A 195 16.95 8.34 -12.31
C THR A 195 17.46 9.12 -11.10
N THR A 196 18.78 9.30 -11.01
CA THR A 196 19.40 10.09 -9.94
C THR A 196 18.80 11.50 -9.85
N THR A 197 18.46 12.13 -10.98
CA THR A 197 17.82 13.46 -11.00
C THR A 197 16.45 13.44 -10.32
N GLU A 198 15.58 12.50 -10.68
CA GLU A 198 14.25 12.35 -10.07
C GLU A 198 14.37 12.16 -8.55
N VAL A 199 15.30 11.33 -8.11
CA VAL A 199 15.50 11.06 -6.68
C VAL A 199 16.01 12.29 -5.94
N GLN A 200 16.94 13.05 -6.53
CA GLN A 200 17.44 14.29 -5.92
C GLN A 200 16.35 15.36 -5.83
N GLU A 201 15.50 15.51 -6.85
CA GLU A 201 14.37 16.43 -6.81
C GLU A 201 13.37 16.06 -5.70
N ALA A 202 13.01 14.77 -5.59
CA ALA A 202 12.15 14.29 -4.50
C ALA A 202 12.79 14.46 -3.11
N LEU A 203 14.10 14.28 -2.98
CA LEU A 203 14.84 14.52 -1.73
C LEU A 203 14.85 15.99 -1.34
N VAL A 204 15.13 16.88 -2.30
CA VAL A 204 15.09 18.33 -2.08
C VAL A 204 13.68 18.75 -1.65
N HIS A 205 12.66 18.26 -2.35
CA HIS A 205 11.27 18.54 -2.01
C HIS A 205 10.93 18.04 -0.61
N PHE A 206 11.25 16.78 -0.28
CA PHE A 206 11.04 16.19 1.04
C PHE A 206 11.69 17.01 2.15
N ARG A 207 12.97 17.41 1.98
CA ARG A 207 13.70 18.21 2.97
C ARG A 207 13.14 19.62 3.15
N SER A 208 12.49 20.17 2.13
CA SER A 208 11.83 21.48 2.17
C SER A 208 10.42 21.45 2.77
N HIS A 209 9.82 20.26 2.95
CA HIS A 209 8.45 20.09 3.40
C HIS A 209 8.25 20.66 4.81
N THR A 210 7.29 21.59 4.96
CA THR A 210 6.96 22.27 6.22
C THR A 210 5.44 22.29 6.44
N PRO A 211 4.91 21.82 7.59
CA PRO A 211 5.65 21.30 8.74
C PRO A 211 6.40 20.02 8.38
N ARG A 212 7.60 19.83 8.98
CA ARG A 212 8.25 18.52 8.94
C ARG A 212 7.25 17.47 9.41
N MET A 213 7.30 16.28 8.83
CA MET A 213 6.43 15.16 9.22
C MET A 213 6.24 15.19 10.73
N ALA A 214 4.99 15.31 11.20
CA ALA A 214 4.70 15.37 12.62
C ALA A 214 5.05 14.01 13.24
N LEU A 215 6.27 13.90 13.73
CA LEU A 215 6.75 12.72 14.44
C LEU A 215 6.08 12.76 15.81
N ALA A 216 4.88 12.17 15.93
CA ALA A 216 4.25 11.97 17.22
C ALA A 216 5.25 11.20 18.10
N GLN A 217 5.75 11.88 19.14
CA GLN A 217 6.56 11.28 20.20
C GLN A 217 5.67 10.47 21.13
#